data_AF-A0A9E1W4A2-F1
#
_entry.id   AF-A0A9E1W4A2-F1
#
_cell.length_a   1.000
_cell.length_b   1.000
_cell.length_c   1.000
_cell.angle_alpha   90.00
_cell.angle_beta   90.00
_cell.angle_gamma   90.00
#
_symmetry.space_group_name_H-M   'P 1'
#
loop_
_entity.id
_entity.type
_entity.pdbx_description
1 polymer ?
#
loop_
_entity_poly.entity_id
_entity_poly.type
_entity_poly.pdbx_seq_one_letter_code
_entity_poly.pdbx_strand_id
1 'polypeptide(L)' 'FTQGIVWGVNSFDQWGVELGKVLATAIGTELDGQVNPEAHDSSTNALISLFLNQ' A
#
# COMPACT_ATOMS: atom_id res chain seq x y z
N PHE A 1 25.25 -10.29 -3.30
CA PHE A 1 26.51 -9.87 -2.63
C PHE A 1 27.38 -9.01 -3.55
N THR A 2 28.07 -9.56 -4.55
CA THR A 2 29.02 -8.80 -5.41
C THR A 2 28.39 -7.59 -6.08
N GLN A 3 27.20 -7.75 -6.68
CA GLN A 3 26.50 -6.64 -7.34
C GLN A 3 26.09 -5.52 -6.38
N GLY A 4 25.61 -5.88 -5.18
CA GLY A 4 25.25 -4.89 -4.15
C GLY A 4 26.45 -4.06 -3.68
N ILE A 5 27.62 -4.70 -3.54
CA ILE A 5 28.87 -3.99 -3.22
C ILE A 5 29.27 -3.04 -4.35
N VAL A 6 29.23 -3.50 -5.61
CA VAL A 6 29.56 -2.67 -6.78
C VAL A 6 28.63 -1.46 -6.89
N TRP A 7 27.34 -1.62 -6.59
CA TRP A 7 26.35 -0.56 -6.67
C TRP A 7 26.20 0.26 -5.39
N GLY A 8 26.90 -0.08 -4.31
CA GLY A 8 26.77 0.60 -3.02
C GLY A 8 25.36 0.49 -2.41
N VAL A 9 24.60 -0.56 -2.76
CA VAL A 9 23.25 -0.81 -2.26
C VAL A 9 23.28 -1.95 -1.25
N ASN A 10 22.53 -1.80 -0.17
CA ASN A 10 22.35 -2.88 0.79
C ASN A 10 21.45 -3.99 0.22
N SER A 11 22.04 -5.14 -0.11
CA SER A 11 21.30 -6.27 -0.68
C SER A 11 20.48 -7.07 0.35
N PHE A 12 20.49 -6.67 1.62
CA PHE A 12 19.87 -7.43 2.72
C PHE A 12 18.80 -6.63 3.47
N ASP A 13 18.49 -5.41 3.03
CA ASP A 13 17.30 -4.72 3.53
C ASP A 13 16.10 -4.90 2.59
N GLN A 14 14.93 -4.54 3.12
CA GLN A 14 13.65 -4.72 2.46
C GLN A 14 12.66 -3.58 2.79
N TRP A 15 13.15 -2.35 2.99
CA TRP A 15 12.29 -1.21 3.38
C TRP A 15 11.12 -0.97 2.43
N GLY A 16 11.27 -1.32 1.14
CA GLY A 16 10.25 -1.13 0.12
C GLY A 16 8.93 -1.88 0.35
N VAL A 17 8.88 -2.86 1.26
CA VAL A 17 7.64 -3.61 1.54
C VAL A 17 6.71 -2.90 2.53
N GLU A 18 7.23 -1.99 3.34
CA GLU A 18 6.51 -1.50 4.53
C GLU A 18 5.36 -0.57 4.19
N LEU A 19 5.52 0.33 3.22
CA LEU A 19 4.46 1.26 2.83
C LEU A 19 3.22 0.51 2.32
N GLY A 20 3.41 -0.51 1.49
CA GLY A 20 2.31 -1.33 0.98
C GLY A 20 1.55 -2.06 2.10
N LYS A 21 2.27 -2.58 3.10
CA LYS A 21 1.63 -3.21 4.27
C LYS A 21 0.76 -2.22 5.04
N VAL A 22 1.28 -1.02 5.32
CA VAL A 22 0.55 0.02 6.06
C VAL A 22 -0.71 0.44 5.30
N LEU A 23 -0.59 0.72 4.00
CA LEU A 23 -1.73 1.11 3.15
C LEU A 23 -2.77 0.00 3.07
N ALA A 24 -2.35 -1.25 2.86
CA ALA A 24 -3.26 -2.39 2.77
C ALA A 24 -4.03 -2.64 4.08
N THR A 25 -3.39 -2.46 5.24
CA THR A 25 -4.08 -2.55 6.54
C THR A 25 -5.17 -1.48 6.68
N ALA A 26 -4.88 -0.23 6.31
CA ALA A 26 -5.87 0.85 6.36
C ALA A 26 -7.06 0.57 5.42
N ILE A 27 -6.79 0.27 4.14
CA ILE A 27 -7.83 -0.04 3.16
C ILE A 27 -8.64 -1.27 3.58
N GLY A 28 -8.01 -2.29 4.15
CA GLY A 28 -8.71 -3.48 4.66
C GLY A 28 -9.82 -3.14 5.65
N THR A 29 -9.56 -2.21 6.58
CA THR A 29 -10.59 -1.77 7.55
C THR A 29 -11.76 -1.03 6.90
N GLU A 30 -11.51 -0.28 5.82
CA GLU A 30 -12.56 0.41 5.07
C GLU A 30 -13.46 -0.58 4.32
N LEU A 31 -12.87 -1.65 3.78
CA LEU A 31 -13.62 -2.73 3.11
C LEU A 31 -14.50 -3.53 4.09
N ASP A 32 -14.14 -3.59 5.37
CA ASP A 32 -14.94 -4.21 6.43
C ASP A 32 -16.11 -3.31 6.93
N GLY A 33 -16.34 -2.17 6.26
CA GLY A 33 -17.50 -1.30 6.51
C GLY A 33 -17.19 0.00 7.26
N GLN A 34 -15.93 0.28 7.58
CA GLN A 34 -15.50 1.57 8.16
C GLN A 34 -15.12 2.59 7.07
N VAL A 35 -15.97 2.76 6.06
CA VAL A 35 -15.66 3.57 4.87
C VAL A 35 -15.58 5.05 5.23
N ASN A 36 -14.45 5.69 4.88
CA ASN A 36 -14.30 7.14 4.88
C ASN A 36 -14.06 7.63 3.42
N PRO A 37 -15.07 8.22 2.75
CA PRO A 37 -15.00 8.56 1.32
C PRO A 37 -13.95 9.59 0.90
N GLU A 38 -13.33 10.29 1.86
CA GLU A 38 -12.32 11.34 1.62
C GLU A 38 -10.94 10.98 2.19
N ALA A 39 -10.72 9.72 2.58
CA ALA A 39 -9.49 9.30 3.27
C ALA A 39 -8.26 9.22 2.35
N HIS A 40 -8.46 8.86 1.08
CA HIS A 40 -7.38 8.70 0.10
C HIS A 40 -7.53 9.67 -1.08
N ASP A 41 -6.62 9.56 -2.05
CA ASP A 41 -6.78 10.25 -3.32
C ASP A 41 -8.04 9.77 -4.08
N SER A 42 -8.44 10.56 -5.08
CA SER A 42 -9.68 10.31 -5.83
C SER A 42 -9.68 8.99 -6.58
N SER A 43 -8.53 8.47 -7.03
CA SER A 43 -8.46 7.17 -7.70
C SER A 43 -8.73 6.04 -6.71
N THR A 44 -8.10 6.08 -5.54
CA THR A 44 -8.24 5.05 -4.51
C THR A 44 -9.66 5.02 -3.95
N ASN A 45 -10.24 6.17 -3.61
CA ASN A 45 -11.62 6.25 -3.10
C ASN A 45 -12.65 5.76 -4.14
N ALA A 46 -12.45 6.09 -5.42
CA ALA A 46 -13.33 5.64 -6.50
C ALA A 46 -13.28 4.11 -6.66
N LEU A 47 -12.10 3.49 -6.57
CA LEU A 47 -11.96 2.04 -6.69
C LEU A 47 -12.54 1.29 -5.49
N ILE A 48 -12.35 1.80 -4.26
CA ILE A 48 -12.97 1.24 -3.06
C ILE A 48 -14.49 1.30 -3.16
N SER A 49 -15.03 2.45 -3.57
CA SER A 49 -16.47 2.63 -3.77
C SER A 49 -17.01 1.69 -4.85
N LEU A 50 -16.30 1.51 -5.97
CA LEU A 50 -16.69 0.58 -7.02
C LEU A 50 -16.73 -0.86 -6.51
N PHE A 51 -15.73 -1.28 -5.74
CA PHE A 51 -15.65 -2.63 -5.18
C PHE A 51 -16.79 -2.94 -4.21
N LEU A 52 -17.16 -1.98 -3.34
CA LEU A 52 -18.23 -2.16 -2.35
C LEU A 52 -19.65 -2.10 -2.93
N ASN A 53 -19.82 -1.52 -4.12
CA ASN A 53 -21.12 -1.40 -4.80
C ASN A 53 -21.38 -2.52 -5.84
N GLN A 54 -20.44 -3.45 -6.01
CA GLN A 54 -20.67 -4.71 -6.74
C GLN A 54 -21.25 -5.77 -5.81
#